data_AF-A0A537E0Q3-F1
#
_entry.id   AF-A0A537E0Q3-F1
#
_cell.length_a   1.000
_cell.length_b   1.000
_cell.length_c   1.000
_cell.angle_alpha   90.00
_cell.angle_beta   90.00
_cell.angle_gamma   90.00
#
_symmetry.space_group_name_H-M   'P 1'
#
loop_
_entity.id
_entity.type
_entity.pdbx_description
1 polymer ?
#
loop_
_entity_poly.entity_id
_entity_poly.type
_entity_poly.pdbx_seq_one_letter_code
_entity_poly.pdbx_strand_id
1 'polypeptide(L)'
;MVATAVLVLVLLPSVPAARSEQARLDKAVDLLQQQSQTGKGEFIAFINAAGSAYSWVNAELGIKDAGQRLFCPPPGKSLTSRDYAHIAVAEYRKSKQAYAQRVEYPLDVLSLALLRGLQDTFPCK
;
A
#
# COMPACT_ATOMS: atom_id res chain seq x y z
N MET A 1 -17.16 53.36 25.20
CA MET A 1 -16.40 52.14 25.59
C MET A 1 -16.90 51.01 24.72
N VAL A 2 -16.09 50.51 23.78
CA VAL A 2 -16.50 49.49 22.80
C VAL A 2 -15.96 48.14 23.30
N ALA A 3 -16.86 47.26 23.73
CA ALA A 3 -16.50 45.92 24.16
C ALA A 3 -16.28 45.04 22.93
N THR A 4 -15.02 44.71 22.64
CA THR A 4 -14.65 43.78 21.57
C THR A 4 -14.90 42.36 22.06
N ALA A 5 -15.94 41.71 21.55
CA ALA A 5 -16.20 40.30 21.81
C ALA A 5 -15.16 39.45 21.07
N VAL A 6 -14.28 38.79 21.82
CA VAL A 6 -13.30 37.83 21.28
C VAL A 6 -14.04 36.51 21.03
N LEU A 7 -14.27 36.20 19.76
CA LEU A 7 -14.81 34.91 19.33
C LEU A 7 -13.71 33.85 19.50
N VAL A 8 -13.78 33.04 20.56
CA VAL A 8 -12.92 31.86 20.73
C VAL A 8 -13.48 30.77 19.82
N LEU A 9 -12.85 30.59 18.65
CA LEU A 9 -13.12 29.50 17.74
C LEU A 9 -12.62 28.20 18.39
N VAL A 10 -13.53 27.44 19.02
CA VAL A 10 -13.21 26.13 19.59
C VAL A 10 -12.92 25.17 18.43
N LEU A 11 -11.63 24.93 18.17
CA LEU A 11 -11.13 23.89 17.28
C LEU A 11 -11.50 22.53 17.87
N LEU A 12 -12.67 22.00 17.51
CA LEU A 12 -13.03 20.62 17.80
C LEU A 12 -12.08 19.70 17.02
N PRO A 13 -11.36 18.79 17.67
CA PRO A 13 -10.41 17.94 16.98
C PRO A 13 -11.17 16.88 16.16
N SER A 14 -10.94 16.88 14.85
CA SER A 14 -11.49 15.96 13.85
C SER A 14 -10.88 14.55 13.96
N VAL A 15 -10.93 13.93 15.16
CA VAL A 15 -10.31 12.63 15.46
C VAL A 15 -11.08 11.38 14.98
N PRO A 16 -12.43 11.35 14.86
CA PRO A 16 -13.12 10.06 14.68
C PRO A 16 -12.94 9.44 13.28
N ALA A 17 -12.82 10.24 12.22
CA ALA A 17 -12.72 9.75 10.85
C ALA A 17 -11.38 9.05 10.57
N ALA A 18 -10.25 9.66 10.97
CA ALA A 18 -8.92 9.08 10.76
C ALA A 18 -8.73 7.73 11.49
N ARG A 19 -9.32 7.59 12.69
CA ARG A 19 -9.26 6.32 13.45
C ARG A 19 -10.09 5.21 12.79
N SER A 20 -11.23 5.57 12.21
CA SER A 20 -12.09 4.65 11.44
C SER A 20 -11.37 4.12 10.20
N GLU A 21 -10.75 5.00 9.42
CA GLU A 21 -10.03 4.63 8.19
C GLU A 21 -8.84 3.73 8.49
N GLN A 22 -8.08 4.06 9.52
CA GLN A 22 -6.97 3.24 9.98
C GLN A 22 -7.41 1.82 10.37
N ALA A 23 -8.52 1.69 11.10
CA ALA A 23 -9.07 0.38 11.48
C ALA A 23 -9.55 -0.43 10.26
N ARG A 24 -10.11 0.25 9.25
CA ARG A 24 -10.51 -0.37 7.97
C ARG A 24 -9.30 -0.92 7.21
N LEU A 25 -8.21 -0.16 7.15
CA LEU A 25 -6.95 -0.59 6.53
C LEU A 25 -6.30 -1.75 7.30
N ASP A 26 -6.26 -1.68 8.63
CA ASP A 26 -5.73 -2.76 9.47
C ASP A 26 -6.49 -4.07 9.23
N LYS A 27 -7.82 -4.00 9.17
CA LYS A 27 -8.66 -5.17 8.84
C LYS A 27 -8.36 -5.72 7.44
N ALA A 28 -8.15 -4.87 6.44
CA ALA A 28 -7.80 -5.30 5.09
C ALA A 28 -6.43 -6.01 5.04
N VAL A 29 -5.45 -5.51 5.79
CA VAL A 29 -4.12 -6.11 5.93
C VAL A 29 -4.21 -7.49 6.59
N ASP A 30 -5.01 -7.63 7.65
CA ASP A 30 -5.22 -8.90 8.32
C ASP A 30 -5.93 -9.91 7.41
N LEU A 31 -6.94 -9.48 6.64
CA LEU A 31 -7.59 -10.31 5.63
C LEU A 31 -6.60 -10.76 4.55
N LEU A 32 -5.77 -9.85 4.01
CA LEU A 32 -4.74 -10.21 3.04
C LEU A 32 -3.75 -11.24 3.62
N GLN A 33 -3.27 -11.02 4.84
CA GLN A 33 -2.38 -11.94 5.54
C GLN A 33 -3.02 -13.33 5.68
N GLN A 34 -4.28 -13.40 6.12
CA GLN A 34 -5.03 -14.66 6.24
C GLN A 34 -5.20 -15.34 4.87
N GLN A 35 -5.63 -14.60 3.85
CA GLN A 35 -5.85 -15.13 2.50
C GLN A 35 -4.55 -15.59 1.82
N SER A 36 -3.39 -15.01 2.18
CA SER A 36 -2.08 -15.45 1.67
C SER A 36 -1.70 -16.87 2.13
N GLN A 37 -2.23 -17.32 3.26
CA GLN A 37 -1.99 -18.65 3.80
C GLN A 37 -2.76 -19.70 3.00
N THR A 38 -4.01 -19.40 2.66
CA THR A 38 -4.91 -20.31 1.92
C THR A 38 -4.80 -20.18 0.40
N GLY A 39 -4.26 -19.04 -0.09
CA GLY A 39 -4.23 -18.69 -1.50
C GLY A 39 -5.60 -18.32 -2.09
N LYS A 40 -6.62 -18.09 -1.25
CA LYS A 40 -8.02 -17.87 -1.68
C LYS A 40 -8.58 -16.57 -1.11
N GLY A 41 -9.34 -15.86 -1.92
CA GLY A 41 -10.10 -14.67 -1.52
C GLY A 41 -9.78 -13.44 -2.37
N GLU A 42 -10.60 -12.39 -2.19
CA GLU A 42 -10.54 -11.17 -3.00
C GLU A 42 -9.22 -10.40 -2.84
N PHE A 43 -8.73 -10.23 -1.61
CA PHE A 43 -7.52 -9.45 -1.35
C PHE A 43 -6.28 -10.11 -1.95
N ILE A 44 -6.15 -11.44 -1.83
CA ILE A 44 -5.02 -12.15 -2.43
C ILE A 44 -5.12 -12.20 -3.96
N ALA A 45 -6.33 -12.31 -4.52
CA ALA A 45 -6.55 -12.25 -5.96
C ALA A 45 -6.20 -10.86 -6.52
N PHE A 46 -6.64 -9.80 -5.84
CA PHE A 46 -6.33 -8.42 -6.19
C PHE A 46 -4.82 -8.16 -6.13
N ILE A 47 -4.16 -8.56 -5.05
CA ILE A 47 -2.71 -8.36 -4.90
C ILE A 47 -1.91 -9.15 -5.93
N ASN A 48 -2.37 -10.34 -6.29
CA ASN A 48 -1.77 -11.09 -7.40
C ASN A 48 -1.89 -10.35 -8.74
N ALA A 49 -3.06 -9.77 -9.02
CA ALA A 49 -3.28 -8.97 -10.22
C ALA A 49 -2.39 -7.72 -10.23
N ALA A 50 -2.33 -6.97 -9.12
CA ALA A 50 -1.47 -5.80 -8.98
C ALA A 50 0.02 -6.13 -9.16
N GLY A 51 0.52 -7.17 -8.48
CA GLY A 51 1.90 -7.64 -8.62
C GLY A 51 2.24 -8.08 -10.05
N SER A 52 1.32 -8.77 -10.71
CA SER A 52 1.46 -9.17 -12.12
C SER A 52 1.52 -7.95 -13.05
N ALA A 53 0.67 -6.95 -12.83
CA ALA A 53 0.67 -5.70 -13.60
C ALA A 53 1.99 -4.94 -13.42
N TYR A 54 2.48 -4.81 -12.18
CA TYR A 54 3.78 -4.18 -11.91
C TYR A 54 4.93 -4.95 -12.56
N SER A 55 4.92 -6.28 -12.50
CA SER A 55 5.94 -7.10 -13.17
C SER A 55 5.90 -6.92 -14.70
N TRP A 56 4.72 -6.80 -15.30
CA TRP A 56 4.58 -6.56 -16.73
C TRP A 56 5.12 -5.19 -17.13
N VAL A 57 4.69 -4.12 -16.44
CA VAL A 57 5.21 -2.76 -16.67
C VAL A 57 6.72 -2.71 -16.48
N ASN A 58 7.25 -3.38 -15.46
CA ASN A 58 8.67 -3.45 -15.17
C ASN A 58 9.47 -4.15 -16.29
N ALA A 59 8.91 -5.20 -16.89
CA ALA A 59 9.51 -5.88 -18.03
C ALA A 59 9.51 -4.99 -19.28
N GLU A 60 8.40 -4.30 -19.57
CA GLU A 60 8.27 -3.38 -20.69
C GLU A 60 9.30 -2.23 -20.63
N LEU A 61 9.45 -1.62 -19.45
CA LEU A 61 10.46 -0.58 -19.21
C LEU A 61 11.88 -1.11 -19.44
N GLY A 62 12.12 -2.39 -19.11
CA GLY A 62 13.41 -3.06 -19.25
C GLY A 62 13.79 -3.50 -20.66
N ILE A 63 12.84 -3.58 -21.61
CA ILE A 63 13.08 -4.05 -22.99
C ILE A 63 13.20 -2.88 -23.96
N LYS A 64 12.44 -1.81 -23.74
CA LYS A 64 12.23 -0.75 -24.73
C LYS A 64 13.13 0.47 -24.58
N ASP A 65 14.10 0.46 -23.64
CA ASP A 65 14.77 1.68 -23.14
C ASP A 65 13.76 2.80 -22.80
N ALA A 66 12.53 2.43 -22.48
CA ALA A 66 11.40 3.35 -22.30
C ALA A 66 11.44 4.07 -20.94
N GLY A 67 12.43 3.76 -20.11
CA GLY A 67 12.64 4.35 -18.81
C GLY A 67 13.36 3.40 -17.85
N GLN A 68 13.50 3.85 -16.61
CA GLN A 68 14.07 3.03 -15.55
C GLN A 68 13.05 2.00 -15.08
N ARG A 69 13.50 0.75 -14.89
CA ARG A 69 12.70 -0.30 -14.24
C ARG A 69 12.16 0.17 -12.89
N LEU A 70 10.92 -0.21 -12.57
CA LEU A 70 10.31 0.05 -11.28
C LEU A 70 11.05 -0.67 -10.15
N PHE A 71 11.50 -1.90 -10.37
CA PHE A 71 12.26 -2.71 -9.41
C PHE A 71 13.09 -3.78 -10.16
N CYS A 72 14.11 -4.35 -9.52
CA CYS A 72 15.09 -5.22 -10.15
C CYS A 72 15.23 -6.55 -9.38
N PRO A 73 14.31 -7.51 -9.59
CA PRO A 73 14.36 -8.79 -8.89
C PRO A 73 15.57 -9.62 -9.38
N PRO A 74 16.12 -10.52 -8.55
CA PRO A 74 17.22 -11.40 -8.94
C PRO A 74 16.87 -12.24 -10.19
N PRO A 75 17.85 -12.57 -11.05
CA PRO A 75 17.62 -13.42 -12.21
C PRO A 75 16.94 -14.75 -11.82
N GLY A 76 15.90 -15.14 -12.56
CA GLY A 76 15.16 -16.39 -12.33
C GLY A 76 14.22 -16.37 -11.12
N LYS A 77 14.13 -15.26 -10.35
CA LYS A 77 13.15 -15.14 -9.26
C LYS A 77 11.76 -14.90 -9.86
N SER A 78 10.88 -15.89 -9.71
CA SER A 78 9.43 -15.71 -9.91
C SER A 78 8.78 -15.36 -8.57
N LEU A 79 7.94 -14.32 -8.56
CA LEU A 79 7.19 -13.91 -7.37
C LEU A 79 5.77 -14.46 -7.46
N THR A 80 5.34 -15.13 -6.40
CA THR A 80 4.01 -15.71 -6.26
C THR A 80 3.05 -14.70 -5.63
N SER A 81 1.75 -14.99 -5.68
CA SER A 81 0.72 -14.22 -4.95
C SER A 81 1.03 -14.08 -3.46
N ARG A 82 1.61 -15.13 -2.85
CA ARG A 82 2.03 -15.11 -1.44
C ARG A 82 3.22 -14.19 -1.21
N ASP A 83 4.20 -14.17 -2.12
CA ASP A 83 5.34 -13.25 -2.03
C ASP A 83 4.85 -11.79 -2.10
N TYR A 84 3.96 -11.48 -3.05
CA TYR A 84 3.36 -10.15 -3.15
C TYR A 84 2.59 -9.76 -1.89
N ALA A 85 1.76 -10.66 -1.35
CA ALA A 85 1.04 -10.39 -0.11
C ALA A 85 1.99 -10.12 1.06
N HIS A 86 3.05 -10.91 1.20
CA HIS A 86 4.04 -10.72 2.26
C HIS A 86 4.74 -9.37 2.14
N ILE A 87 5.18 -8.99 0.93
CA ILE A 87 5.83 -7.71 0.66
C ILE A 87 4.89 -6.53 0.98
N ALA A 88 3.64 -6.59 0.51
CA ALA A 88 2.65 -5.54 0.75
C ALA A 88 2.35 -5.35 2.25
N VAL A 89 2.16 -6.44 2.98
CA VAL A 89 1.90 -6.41 4.42
C VAL A 89 3.11 -5.91 5.20
N ALA A 90 4.32 -6.34 4.84
CA ALA A 90 5.54 -5.88 5.48
C ALA A 90 5.75 -4.37 5.31
N GLU A 91 5.59 -3.84 4.09
CA GLU A 91 5.70 -2.40 3.83
C GLU A 91 4.61 -1.60 4.55
N TYR A 92 3.36 -2.08 4.52
CA TYR A 92 2.29 -1.43 5.27
C TYR A 92 2.61 -1.32 6.76
N ARG A 93 3.09 -2.41 7.38
CA ARG A 93 3.43 -2.43 8.81
C ARG A 93 4.62 -1.54 9.15
N LYS A 94 5.64 -1.51 8.29
CA LYS A 94 6.81 -0.64 8.42
C LYS A 94 6.42 0.84 8.39
N SER A 95 5.55 1.22 7.46
CA SER A 95 5.20 2.62 7.17
C SER A 95 3.76 2.97 7.59
N LYS A 96 3.23 2.29 8.62
CA LYS A 96 1.79 2.32 8.99
C LYS A 96 1.21 3.73 9.12
N GLN A 97 1.92 4.62 9.80
CA GLN A 97 1.47 6.00 10.01
C GLN A 97 1.37 6.81 8.71
N ALA A 98 2.22 6.52 7.72
CA ALA A 98 2.17 7.18 6.42
C ALA A 98 0.96 6.74 5.59
N TYR A 99 0.45 5.52 5.83
CA TYR A 99 -0.77 5.02 5.21
C TYR A 99 -2.04 5.41 6.00
N ALA A 100 -1.92 5.68 7.30
CA ALA A 100 -3.04 6.11 8.15
C ALA A 100 -3.71 7.41 7.69
N GLN A 101 -2.98 8.25 6.96
CA GLN A 101 -3.44 9.53 6.45
C GLN A 101 -4.13 9.40 5.09
N ARG A 102 -4.13 8.21 4.50
CA ARG A 102 -4.74 7.92 3.20
C ARG A 102 -6.22 7.60 3.35
N VAL A 103 -7.03 8.18 2.46
CA VAL A 103 -8.49 8.04 2.42
C VAL A 103 -8.97 7.18 1.24
N GLU A 104 -8.02 6.69 0.44
CA GLU A 104 -8.25 5.77 -0.68
C GLU A 104 -8.83 4.42 -0.22
N TYR A 105 -9.35 3.62 -1.16
CA TYR A 105 -9.83 2.28 -0.81
C TYR A 105 -8.68 1.40 -0.30
N PRO A 106 -8.94 0.46 0.63
CA PRO A 106 -7.88 -0.37 1.21
C PRO A 106 -7.04 -1.14 0.18
N LEU A 107 -7.67 -1.58 -0.91
CA LEU A 107 -6.98 -2.28 -1.99
C LEU A 107 -6.01 -1.35 -2.74
N ASP A 108 -6.36 -0.08 -2.95
CA ASP A 108 -5.48 0.91 -3.56
C ASP A 108 -4.25 1.14 -2.67
N VAL A 109 -4.48 1.33 -1.37
CA VAL A 109 -3.40 1.49 -0.38
C VAL A 109 -2.48 0.26 -0.34
N LEU A 110 -3.05 -0.94 -0.37
CA LEU A 110 -2.28 -2.19 -0.39
C LEU A 110 -1.51 -2.39 -1.70
N SER A 111 -2.05 -1.96 -2.84
CA SER A 111 -1.31 -1.98 -4.13
C SER A 111 -0.13 -1.02 -4.11
N LEU A 112 -0.30 0.18 -3.53
CA LEU A 112 0.78 1.13 -3.36
C LEU A 112 1.85 0.59 -2.39
N ALA A 113 1.44 -0.04 -1.29
CA ALA A 113 2.34 -0.71 -0.36
C ALA A 113 3.11 -1.85 -1.04
N LEU A 114 2.46 -2.62 -1.92
CA LEU A 114 3.13 -3.63 -2.72
C LEU A 114 4.21 -3.02 -3.62
N LEU A 115 3.89 -1.96 -4.39
CA LEU A 115 4.85 -1.34 -5.30
C LEU A 115 6.08 -0.80 -4.56
N ARG A 116 5.86 -0.08 -3.45
CA ARG A 116 6.96 0.43 -2.61
C ARG A 116 7.76 -0.71 -1.99
N GLY A 117 7.09 -1.73 -1.49
CA GLY A 117 7.76 -2.91 -0.95
C GLY A 117 8.61 -3.63 -2.00
N LEU A 118 8.15 -3.71 -3.26
CA LEU A 118 8.94 -4.27 -4.37
C LEU A 118 10.18 -3.42 -4.67
N GLN A 119 10.03 -2.09 -4.69
CA GLN A 119 11.14 -1.14 -4.87
C GLN A 119 12.20 -1.28 -3.77
N ASP A 120 11.76 -1.40 -2.52
CA ASP A 120 12.65 -1.54 -1.37
C ASP A 120 13.30 -2.92 -1.30
N THR A 121 12.56 -3.98 -1.64
CA THR A 121 13.07 -5.37 -1.60
C THR A 121 14.03 -5.63 -2.75
N PHE A 122 13.79 -5.02 -3.91
CA PHE A 122 14.53 -5.25 -5.15
C PHE A 122 14.94 -3.91 -5.79
N PRO A 123 15.82 -3.12 -5.16
CA PRO A 123 16.24 -1.85 -5.71
C PRO A 123 17.03 -2.07 -7.00
N CYS A 124 16.75 -1.25 -8.01
CA CYS A 124 17.60 -1.14 -9.19
C CYS A 124 18.87 -0.37 -8.84
N LYS A 125 20.02 -0.88 -9.30
CA LYS A 125 21.33 -0.23 -9.15
C LYS A 125 21.68 0.58 -10.39
#